data_AF-A0A5B9QYL9-F1
#
_entry.id   AF-A0A5B9QYL9-F1
#
_cell.length_a   1.000
_cell.length_b   1.000
_cell.length_c   1.000
_cell.angle_alpha   90.00
_cell.angle_beta   90.00
_cell.angle_gamma   90.00
#
_symmetry.space_group_name_H-M   'P 1'
#
loop_
_entity.id
_entity.type
_entity.pdbx_description
1 polymer ?
#
loop_
_entity_poly.entity_id
_entity_poly.type
_entity_poly.pdbx_seq_one_letter_code
_entity_poly.pdbx_strand_id
1 'polypeptide(L)'
;MENRNGASGLNQLNPRRLILPIAVVIGLAAAMIYLTGGWNGTAGWNASPTGTPPPTPANGSPASAAIETKLVAWRQLIDANFAGDQACASCHEKEFQAHQRSGHSHTAIRMSASQLAARLTDGPPYQDTHREQTFRFEQRGDALMVFDDAHPQTPSLPVSWLLGSGTHAQTPIWVDEASQRGLEFRWSYLAHRDGLGLTPDHERFERFDPATIECYGRPLDAAGVRACLACHTTMNPPPELPIRDDLYIANVGCERCHGPRKKHVQMAEQGLAEQAQPLVQFNDATSYMAVCSQCHRDARSVSPDATANELARFQPYGLQRSRCYTESPGNMTCSTCHDPHDAVSTSRPQHIRNCQQCHQPNTSHDCPQKPTGDCIQCHMPAVEWTAGIAFHDHWIRTPTADE
;
A
#
# COMPACT_ATOMS: atom_id res chain seq x y z
N MET A 1 -45.69 -31.34 -46.03
CA MET A 1 -46.01 -30.74 -47.33
C MET A 1 -45.49 -29.32 -47.29
N GLU A 2 -44.19 -29.19 -47.56
CA GLU A 2 -43.64 -28.55 -48.77
C GLU A 2 -43.52 -27.02 -48.58
N ASN A 3 -42.36 -26.44 -48.22
CA ASN A 3 -41.00 -26.44 -48.80
C ASN A 3 -40.83 -25.42 -49.94
N ARG A 4 -39.66 -24.75 -49.93
CA ARG A 4 -38.98 -23.93 -50.97
C ARG A 4 -39.33 -22.44 -51.04
N ASN A 5 -38.41 -21.50 -51.34
CA ASN A 5 -36.94 -21.46 -51.52
C ASN A 5 -36.51 -19.99 -51.78
N GLY A 6 -35.22 -19.69 -51.55
CA GLY A 6 -34.41 -18.69 -52.28
C GLY A 6 -34.22 -17.34 -51.56
N ALA A 7 -33.06 -16.99 -50.96
CA ALA A 7 -31.73 -16.69 -51.56
C ALA A 7 -31.82 -15.56 -52.60
N SER A 8 -30.99 -14.50 -52.66
CA SER A 8 -29.56 -14.32 -52.34
C SER A 8 -29.12 -12.88 -52.73
N GLY A 9 -27.97 -12.40 -52.22
CA GLY A 9 -27.20 -11.27 -52.81
C GLY A 9 -26.68 -10.27 -51.77
N LEU A 10 -25.57 -10.53 -51.06
CA LEU A 10 -24.18 -10.18 -51.40
C LEU A 10 -23.92 -8.68 -51.64
N ASN A 11 -23.17 -8.07 -50.72
CA ASN A 11 -22.07 -7.17 -51.12
C ASN A 11 -20.96 -7.17 -50.06
N GLN A 12 -19.96 -8.01 -50.28
CA GLN A 12 -18.61 -7.84 -49.74
C GLN A 12 -17.80 -7.07 -50.79
N LEU A 13 -17.11 -6.01 -50.38
CA LEU A 13 -15.94 -5.52 -51.12
C LEU A 13 -14.87 -5.01 -50.15
N ASN A 14 -13.78 -5.78 -50.09
CA ASN A 14 -12.44 -5.31 -49.80
C ASN A 14 -11.57 -5.81 -50.97
N PRO A 15 -10.73 -4.95 -51.58
CA PRO A 15 -9.38 -5.44 -51.82
C PRO A 15 -8.28 -4.37 -51.60
N ARG A 16 -7.37 -4.75 -50.70
CA ARG A 16 -5.90 -4.60 -50.71
C ARG A 16 -5.18 -3.97 -51.94
N ARG A 17 -4.23 -3.09 -51.58
CA ARG A 17 -2.78 -3.01 -51.95
C ARG A 17 -2.31 -2.10 -53.11
N LEU A 18 -1.43 -1.15 -52.74
CA LEU A 18 -0.11 -0.79 -53.33
C LEU A 18 0.58 0.14 -52.29
N ILE A 19 1.61 -0.23 -51.49
CA ILE A 19 3.05 -0.49 -51.69
C ILE A 19 3.90 0.73 -52.15
N LEU A 20 4.51 1.42 -51.15
CA LEU A 20 5.88 2.00 -51.00
C LEU A 20 6.41 3.12 -51.95
N PRO A 21 7.55 3.82 -51.66
CA PRO A 21 8.23 4.23 -50.40
C PRO A 21 8.75 5.72 -50.44
N ILE A 22 9.66 6.08 -49.50
CA ILE A 22 10.68 7.17 -49.54
C ILE A 22 10.21 8.50 -48.91
N ALA A 23 10.92 9.23 -48.06
CA ALA A 23 12.11 9.07 -47.21
C ALA A 23 12.26 10.39 -46.43
N VAL A 24 12.86 10.32 -45.24
CA VAL A 24 13.85 11.27 -44.69
C VAL A 24 13.53 12.78 -44.79
N VAL A 25 13.24 13.40 -43.63
CA VAL A 25 13.91 14.65 -43.24
C VAL A 25 14.27 14.56 -41.75
N ILE A 26 15.53 14.18 -41.50
CA ILE A 26 16.26 14.46 -40.27
C ILE A 26 17.12 15.70 -40.55
N GLY A 27 17.20 16.60 -39.57
CA GLY A 27 18.28 17.57 -39.41
C GLY A 27 17.83 19.03 -39.52
N LEU A 28 18.41 19.98 -38.80
CA LEU A 28 19.57 19.96 -37.91
C LEU A 28 19.67 21.34 -37.21
N ALA A 29 20.30 21.34 -36.03
CA ALA A 29 21.19 22.37 -35.46
C ALA A 29 20.62 23.79 -35.16
N ALA A 30 20.55 24.24 -33.91
CA ALA A 30 21.65 24.59 -32.98
C ALA A 30 22.52 25.78 -33.46
N ALA A 31 22.48 26.90 -32.72
CA ALA A 31 23.64 27.62 -32.18
C ALA A 31 23.27 29.02 -31.64
N MET A 32 23.56 29.27 -30.35
CA MET A 32 24.45 30.35 -29.86
C MET A 32 24.70 30.07 -28.35
N ILE A 33 25.89 29.62 -27.91
CA ILE A 33 27.18 30.34 -27.72
C ILE A 33 27.06 31.34 -26.54
N TYR A 34 27.89 31.41 -25.48
CA TYR A 34 29.12 30.77 -24.98
C TYR A 34 29.28 31.19 -23.50
N LEU A 35 30.16 30.50 -22.75
CA LEU A 35 31.13 30.98 -21.73
C LEU A 35 31.32 29.87 -20.67
N THR A 36 32.17 28.86 -20.93
CA THR A 36 33.59 28.76 -20.54
C THR A 36 33.86 28.86 -19.04
N GLY A 37 34.25 27.72 -18.47
CA GLY A 37 34.86 27.59 -17.15
C GLY A 37 35.21 26.13 -16.88
N GLY A 38 36.23 25.62 -17.57
CA GLY A 38 36.70 24.24 -17.41
C GLY A 38 37.39 24.03 -16.06
N TRP A 39 37.19 22.84 -15.48
CA TRP A 39 38.01 22.35 -14.39
C TRP A 39 38.49 20.94 -14.72
N ASN A 40 39.75 20.84 -15.17
CA ASN A 40 40.56 19.64 -15.05
C ASN A 40 41.43 19.82 -13.81
N GLY A 41 41.44 18.83 -12.92
CA GLY A 41 42.29 18.87 -11.73
C GLY A 41 42.20 17.57 -10.93
N THR A 42 43.01 16.59 -11.32
CA THR A 42 43.42 15.48 -10.47
C THR A 42 44.13 16.03 -9.23
N ALA A 43 43.65 15.71 -8.03
CA ALA A 43 44.40 15.92 -6.79
C ALA A 43 44.21 14.72 -5.85
N GLY A 44 45.35 14.12 -5.50
CA GLY A 44 45.48 12.96 -4.63
C GLY A 44 45.04 13.24 -3.19
N TRP A 45 44.56 12.19 -2.56
CA TRP A 45 44.13 12.20 -1.16
C TRP A 45 45.35 11.88 -0.29
N ASN A 46 45.85 12.90 0.40
CA ASN A 46 46.72 12.76 1.56
C ASN A 46 46.48 13.94 2.49
N ALA A 47 45.75 13.72 3.57
CA ALA A 47 45.73 14.64 4.71
C ALA A 47 45.49 13.86 6.01
N SER A 48 46.47 13.94 6.90
CA SER A 48 46.34 13.60 8.33
C SER A 48 45.62 14.74 9.08
N PRO A 49 45.07 14.48 10.28
CA PRO A 49 44.04 15.33 10.87
C PRO A 49 44.60 16.31 11.91
N THR A 50 44.66 17.59 11.57
CA THR A 50 44.66 18.68 12.57
C THR A 50 43.98 19.90 11.96
N GLY A 51 42.67 20.03 12.16
CA GLY A 51 41.89 21.17 11.72
C GLY A 51 40.67 21.33 12.63
N THR A 52 40.52 22.54 13.16
CA THR A 52 39.42 23.04 14.00
C THR A 52 38.02 22.58 13.54
N PRO A 53 37.05 22.41 14.45
CA PRO A 53 35.69 22.00 14.10
C PRO A 53 35.07 22.99 13.11
N PRO A 54 34.27 22.52 12.14
CA PRO A 54 33.57 23.38 11.22
C PRO A 54 32.62 24.30 12.00
N PRO A 55 32.39 25.54 11.54
CA PRO A 55 31.46 26.44 12.21
C PRO A 55 30.06 25.83 12.22
N THR A 56 29.41 25.93 13.37
CA THR A 56 27.98 25.64 13.57
C THR A 56 27.18 26.30 12.44
N PRO A 57 26.26 25.59 11.75
CA PRO A 57 25.46 26.20 10.70
C PRO A 57 24.65 27.34 11.32
N ALA A 58 24.79 28.53 10.74
CA ALA A 58 24.01 29.70 11.12
C ALA A 58 22.51 29.37 11.00
N ASN A 59 21.74 29.75 12.03
CA ASN A 59 20.29 29.72 12.01
C ASN A 59 19.75 30.41 10.75
N GLY A 60 18.98 29.66 9.94
CA GLY A 60 18.02 30.20 8.98
C GLY A 60 18.53 30.51 7.57
N SER A 61 18.82 29.48 6.76
CA SER A 61 18.88 29.66 5.29
C SER A 61 17.48 30.00 4.73
N PRO A 62 17.34 30.83 3.67
CA PRO A 62 16.04 31.10 3.04
C PRO A 62 15.24 29.85 2.68
N ALA A 63 15.93 28.75 2.32
CA ALA A 63 15.30 27.45 2.07
C ALA A 63 14.64 26.85 3.33
N SER A 64 15.25 27.03 4.51
CA SER A 64 14.67 26.57 5.79
C SER A 64 13.44 27.39 6.20
N ALA A 65 13.45 28.71 5.94
CA ALA A 65 12.30 29.58 6.22
C ALA A 65 11.09 29.27 5.31
N ALA A 66 11.36 28.91 4.04
CA ALA A 66 10.32 28.49 3.11
C ALA A 66 9.68 27.15 3.53
N ILE A 67 10.47 26.18 4.00
CA ILE A 67 9.96 24.91 4.52
C ILE A 67 9.12 25.12 5.78
N GLU A 68 9.59 25.95 6.72
CA GLU A 68 8.85 26.26 7.95
C GLU A 68 7.47 26.88 7.64
N THR A 69 7.43 27.80 6.68
CA THR A 69 6.16 28.40 6.23
C THR A 69 5.19 27.35 5.70
N LYS A 70 5.69 26.37 4.92
CA LYS A 70 4.86 25.26 4.41
C LYS A 70 4.42 24.30 5.52
N LEU A 71 5.25 24.07 6.55
CA LEU A 71 4.90 23.24 7.70
C LEU A 71 3.76 23.88 8.52
N VAL A 72 3.82 25.19 8.75
CA VAL A 72 2.74 25.93 9.41
C VAL A 72 1.46 25.84 8.58
N ALA A 73 1.54 26.07 7.27
CA ALA A 73 0.38 25.98 6.37
C ALA A 73 -0.24 24.57 6.36
N TRP A 74 0.59 23.52 6.40
CA TRP A 74 0.13 22.14 6.50
C TRP A 74 -0.64 21.87 7.78
N ARG A 75 -0.09 22.25 8.94
CA ARG A 75 -0.75 22.08 10.23
C ARG A 75 -2.08 22.83 10.29
N GLN A 76 -2.10 24.07 9.78
CA GLN A 76 -3.34 24.85 9.66
C GLN A 76 -4.36 24.18 8.74
N LEU A 77 -3.94 23.56 7.64
CA LEU A 77 -4.83 22.82 6.75
C LEU A 77 -5.44 21.61 7.47
N ILE A 78 -4.64 20.84 8.20
CA ILE A 78 -5.14 19.71 8.98
C ILE A 78 -6.14 20.19 10.04
N ASP A 79 -5.73 21.16 10.86
CA ASP A 79 -6.55 21.70 11.95
C ASP A 79 -7.85 22.33 11.45
N ALA A 80 -7.85 22.96 10.28
CA ALA A 80 -9.04 23.61 9.73
C ALA A 80 -10.04 22.62 9.10
N ASN A 81 -9.59 21.46 8.63
CA ASN A 81 -10.42 20.60 7.76
C ASN A 81 -10.69 19.19 8.30
N PHE A 82 -9.82 18.65 9.15
CA PHE A 82 -9.95 17.30 9.71
C PHE A 82 -10.59 17.33 11.09
N ALA A 83 -11.54 16.43 11.33
CA ALA A 83 -12.23 16.29 12.61
C ALA A 83 -11.56 15.27 13.52
N GLY A 84 -10.88 14.28 12.92
CA GLY A 84 -10.42 13.08 13.61
C GLY A 84 -11.54 12.07 13.85
N ASP A 85 -11.21 10.78 13.85
CA ASP A 85 -12.19 9.68 13.92
C ASP A 85 -13.10 9.77 15.15
N GLN A 86 -12.60 10.26 16.28
CA GLN A 86 -13.38 10.38 17.52
C GLN A 86 -14.58 11.33 17.37
N ALA A 87 -14.50 12.33 16.50
CA ALA A 87 -15.60 13.26 16.24
C ALA A 87 -16.77 12.58 15.52
N CYS A 88 -16.56 11.41 14.92
CA CYS A 88 -17.59 10.65 14.23
C CYS A 88 -18.45 9.81 15.21
N ALA A 89 -17.89 9.41 16.36
CA ALA A 89 -18.48 8.40 17.25
C ALA A 89 -19.89 8.76 17.75
N SER A 90 -20.11 10.00 18.21
CA SER A 90 -21.39 10.39 18.83
C SER A 90 -22.59 10.32 17.87
N CYS A 91 -22.37 10.47 16.57
CA CYS A 91 -23.42 10.43 15.55
C CYS A 91 -23.42 9.11 14.75
N HIS A 92 -22.25 8.48 14.58
CA HIS A 92 -22.04 7.26 13.80
C HIS A 92 -21.45 6.14 14.67
N GLU A 93 -22.04 5.92 15.84
CA GLU A 93 -21.51 5.00 16.85
C GLU A 93 -21.33 3.57 16.30
N LYS A 94 -22.26 3.09 15.48
CA LYS A 94 -22.20 1.73 14.92
C LYS A 94 -20.99 1.58 14.00
N GLU A 95 -20.82 2.50 13.06
CA GLU A 95 -19.73 2.50 12.09
C GLU A 95 -18.39 2.74 12.80
N PHE A 96 -18.35 3.63 13.78
CA PHE A 96 -17.15 3.88 14.59
C PHE A 96 -16.71 2.61 15.33
N GLN A 97 -17.62 1.94 16.05
CA GLN A 97 -17.29 0.71 16.77
C GLN A 97 -16.88 -0.43 15.83
N ALA A 98 -17.48 -0.52 14.64
CA ALA A 98 -17.04 -1.45 13.60
C ALA A 98 -15.63 -1.13 13.11
N HIS A 99 -15.35 0.15 12.83
CA HIS A 99 -14.04 0.62 12.37
C HIS A 99 -12.92 0.32 13.36
N GLN A 100 -13.17 0.45 14.66
CA GLN A 100 -12.20 0.07 15.71
C GLN A 100 -11.80 -1.42 15.67
N ARG A 101 -12.63 -2.30 15.10
CA ARG A 101 -12.29 -3.72 14.91
C ARG A 101 -11.60 -4.01 13.58
N SER A 102 -11.72 -3.11 12.61
CA SER A 102 -11.17 -3.30 11.27
C SER A 102 -9.64 -3.27 11.27
N GLY A 103 -9.02 -3.89 10.26
CA GLY A 103 -7.57 -3.74 10.07
C GLY A 103 -7.15 -2.31 9.71
N HIS A 104 -8.07 -1.50 9.16
CA HIS A 104 -7.80 -0.12 8.76
C HIS A 104 -7.44 0.77 9.96
N SER A 105 -8.05 0.56 11.13
CA SER A 105 -7.76 1.33 12.35
C SER A 105 -6.46 0.94 13.06
N HIS A 106 -5.74 -0.08 12.57
CA HIS A 106 -4.51 -0.62 13.20
C HIS A 106 -3.33 -0.76 12.23
N THR A 107 -3.40 -0.13 11.06
CA THR A 107 -2.45 -0.38 9.96
C THR A 107 -1.13 0.41 10.05
N ALA A 108 -1.05 1.48 10.83
CA ALA A 108 0.20 2.20 11.11
C ALA A 108 0.29 2.59 12.59
N ILE A 109 1.23 1.95 13.29
CA ILE A 109 1.46 2.20 14.72
C ILE A 109 2.88 2.73 14.87
N ARG A 110 3.07 3.84 15.58
CA ARG A 110 4.42 4.27 15.97
C ARG A 110 5.01 3.24 16.91
N MET A 111 6.26 2.83 16.68
CA MET A 111 6.88 1.78 17.51
C MET A 111 6.90 2.17 18.99
N SER A 112 7.14 3.44 19.30
CA SER A 112 7.13 3.97 20.68
C SER A 112 5.77 3.84 21.39
N ALA A 113 4.67 3.70 20.65
CA ALA A 113 3.33 3.47 21.18
C ALA A 113 2.88 2.00 21.10
N SER A 114 3.73 1.11 20.58
CA SER A 114 3.40 -0.29 20.34
C SER A 114 3.67 -1.16 21.57
N GLN A 115 2.72 -2.05 21.88
CA GLN A 115 2.95 -3.12 22.86
C GLN A 115 3.95 -4.18 22.36
N LEU A 116 4.24 -4.22 21.05
CA LEU A 116 5.23 -5.14 20.49
C LEU A 116 6.65 -4.81 20.98
N ALA A 117 6.98 -3.53 21.23
CA ALA A 117 8.31 -3.13 21.69
C ALA A 117 8.74 -3.89 22.96
N ALA A 118 7.87 -3.93 23.98
CA ALA A 118 8.14 -4.65 25.23
C ALA A 118 8.27 -6.17 25.01
N ARG A 119 7.42 -6.76 24.16
CA ARG A 119 7.51 -8.19 23.82
C ARG A 119 8.82 -8.54 23.13
N LEU A 120 9.35 -7.64 22.31
CA LEU A 120 10.62 -7.85 21.60
C LEU A 120 11.82 -7.73 22.54
N THR A 121 11.80 -6.82 23.51
CA THR A 121 12.89 -6.65 24.46
C THR A 121 12.98 -7.76 25.49
N ASP A 122 11.83 -8.31 25.91
CA ASP A 122 11.77 -9.43 26.86
C ASP A 122 11.92 -10.80 26.18
N GLY A 123 11.76 -10.83 24.86
CA GLY A 123 11.82 -12.03 24.04
C GLY A 123 13.24 -12.44 23.62
N PRO A 124 13.39 -13.64 23.03
CA PRO A 124 14.65 -14.05 22.43
C PRO A 124 14.97 -13.19 21.19
N PRO A 125 16.26 -13.08 20.79
CA PRO A 125 16.62 -12.45 19.53
C PRO A 125 16.03 -13.21 18.34
N TYR A 126 15.81 -12.51 17.23
CA TYR A 126 15.36 -13.11 15.98
C TYR A 126 16.54 -13.66 15.19
N GLN A 127 16.45 -14.92 14.77
CA GLN A 127 17.45 -15.56 13.92
C GLN A 127 16.95 -15.53 12.46
N ASP A 128 17.62 -14.75 11.61
CA ASP A 128 17.43 -14.79 10.16
C ASP A 128 18.35 -15.87 9.58
N THR A 129 17.79 -17.06 9.35
CA THR A 129 18.53 -18.20 8.80
C THR A 129 18.91 -18.04 7.33
N HIS A 130 18.33 -17.07 6.60
CA HIS A 130 18.70 -16.82 5.20
C HIS A 130 20.02 -16.07 5.07
N ARG A 131 20.34 -15.23 6.06
CA ARG A 131 21.57 -14.43 6.08
C ARG A 131 22.52 -14.79 7.22
N GLU A 132 22.19 -15.80 8.02
CA GLU A 132 22.91 -16.17 9.24
C GLU A 132 23.08 -14.99 10.21
N GLN A 133 22.09 -14.09 10.27
CA GLN A 133 22.08 -12.91 11.14
C GLN A 133 21.24 -13.14 12.39
N THR A 134 21.62 -12.49 13.50
CA THR A 134 20.86 -12.52 14.75
C THR A 134 20.52 -11.09 15.16
N PHE A 135 19.23 -10.76 15.08
CA PHE A 135 18.73 -9.44 15.45
C PHE A 135 18.28 -9.41 16.90
N ARG A 136 18.86 -8.51 17.68
CA ARG A 136 18.54 -8.30 19.08
C ARG A 136 17.90 -6.93 19.28
N PHE A 137 16.98 -6.85 20.25
CA PHE A 137 16.17 -5.67 20.48
C PHE A 137 16.48 -5.07 21.85
N GLU A 138 16.68 -3.75 21.91
CA GLU A 138 16.81 -3.01 23.18
C GLU A 138 15.91 -1.78 23.17
N GLN A 139 15.27 -1.50 24.30
CA GLN A 139 14.63 -0.21 24.51
C GLN A 139 15.71 0.81 24.94
N ARG A 140 15.82 1.93 24.22
CA ARG A 140 16.67 3.08 24.60
C ARG A 140 15.84 4.36 24.61
N GLY A 141 15.43 4.79 25.79
CA GLY A 141 14.45 5.87 25.91
C GLY A 141 13.09 5.41 25.35
N ASP A 142 12.54 6.18 24.41
CA ASP A 142 11.29 5.87 23.70
C ASP A 142 11.49 5.04 22.42
N ALA A 143 12.74 4.90 21.95
CA ALA A 143 13.07 4.17 20.74
C ALA A 143 13.35 2.69 21.03
N LEU A 144 12.78 1.81 20.21
CA LEU A 144 13.23 0.43 20.08
C LEU A 144 14.41 0.40 19.11
N MET A 145 15.56 -0.08 19.57
CA MET A 145 16.78 -0.22 18.81
C MET A 145 17.00 -1.67 18.39
N VAL A 146 17.41 -1.86 17.13
CA VAL A 146 17.76 -3.15 16.53
C VAL A 146 19.27 -3.24 16.37
N PHE A 147 19.86 -4.32 16.88
CA PHE A 147 21.27 -4.67 16.76
C PHE A 147 21.40 -5.92 15.90
N ASP A 148 22.44 -6.00 15.08
CA ASP A 148 22.88 -7.25 14.48
C ASP A 148 24.09 -7.78 15.24
N ASP A 149 23.90 -8.87 15.99
CA ASP A 149 24.96 -9.50 16.79
C ASP A 149 26.03 -10.16 15.89
N ALA A 150 25.72 -10.48 14.63
CA ALA A 150 26.69 -11.01 13.67
C ALA A 150 27.64 -9.94 13.11
N HIS A 151 27.19 -8.67 13.09
CA HIS A 151 27.95 -7.53 12.58
C HIS A 151 28.01 -6.40 13.63
N PRO A 152 28.70 -6.61 14.77
CA PRO A 152 28.67 -5.69 15.91
C PRO A 152 29.31 -4.31 15.64
N GLN A 153 30.01 -4.16 14.51
CA GLN A 153 30.57 -2.88 14.06
C GLN A 153 29.53 -2.02 13.32
N THR A 154 28.44 -2.62 12.85
CA THR A 154 27.36 -1.91 12.17
C THR A 154 26.51 -1.17 13.22
N PRO A 155 26.28 0.14 13.06
CA PRO A 155 25.47 0.90 14.02
C PRO A 155 24.07 0.31 14.17
N SER A 156 23.53 0.33 15.39
CA SER A 156 22.13 -0.07 15.66
C SER A 156 21.15 0.88 14.99
N LEU A 157 20.02 0.36 14.49
CA LEU A 157 18.97 1.18 13.88
C LEU A 157 17.72 1.26 14.76
N PRO A 158 17.11 2.45 14.93
CA PRO A 158 15.82 2.57 15.58
C PRO A 158 14.69 2.10 14.66
N VAL A 159 13.56 1.73 15.24
CA VAL A 159 12.31 1.48 14.49
C VAL A 159 11.37 2.67 14.65
N SER A 160 10.85 3.20 13.53
CA SER A 160 9.92 4.33 13.52
C SER A 160 8.47 3.86 13.56
N TRP A 161 8.07 3.01 12.61
CA TRP A 161 6.69 2.57 12.43
C TRP A 161 6.58 1.05 12.33
N LEU A 162 5.45 0.52 12.77
CA LEU A 162 4.94 -0.80 12.44
C LEU A 162 3.80 -0.65 11.44
N LEU A 163 3.95 -1.27 10.27
CA LEU A 163 2.98 -1.25 9.19
C LEU A 163 2.28 -2.60 9.07
N GLY A 164 0.96 -2.57 8.94
CA GLY A 164 0.09 -3.73 8.88
C GLY A 164 -0.75 -3.88 10.15
N SER A 165 -1.98 -4.37 9.97
CA SER A 165 -2.99 -4.48 11.04
C SER A 165 -2.70 -5.54 12.09
N GLY A 166 -1.69 -6.39 11.87
CA GLY A 166 -1.46 -7.59 12.69
C GLY A 166 -2.39 -8.77 12.34
N THR A 167 -3.30 -8.64 11.36
CA THR A 167 -4.11 -9.77 10.87
C THR A 167 -3.24 -10.83 10.18
N HIS A 168 -2.24 -10.39 9.43
CA HIS A 168 -1.25 -11.27 8.79
C HIS A 168 0.15 -11.00 9.34
N ALA A 169 0.56 -9.73 9.31
CA ALA A 169 1.87 -9.29 9.77
C ALA A 169 1.83 -7.85 10.29
N GLN A 170 2.83 -7.53 11.11
CA GLN A 170 3.27 -6.15 11.38
C GLN A 170 4.74 -6.05 10.99
N THR A 171 5.03 -5.24 9.97
CA THR A 171 6.36 -5.05 9.40
C THR A 171 6.94 -3.72 9.86
N PRO A 172 8.12 -3.71 10.51
CA PRO A 172 8.75 -2.50 10.96
C PRO A 172 9.43 -1.76 9.80
N ILE A 173 9.36 -0.44 9.84
CA ILE A 173 10.19 0.43 9.02
C ILE A 173 10.95 1.41 9.90
N TRP A 174 12.15 1.76 9.46
CA TRP A 174 12.90 2.90 9.94
C TRP A 174 12.78 4.05 8.95
N VAL A 175 12.58 5.25 9.46
CA VAL A 175 12.60 6.51 8.70
C VAL A 175 13.75 7.36 9.23
N ASP A 176 14.66 7.74 8.35
CA ASP A 176 15.71 8.70 8.65
C ASP A 176 15.23 10.10 8.27
N GLU A 177 14.84 10.89 9.26
CA GLU A 177 14.41 12.27 9.03
C GLU A 177 15.53 13.18 8.50
N ALA A 178 16.80 12.83 8.67
CA ALA A 178 17.89 13.64 8.15
C ALA A 178 18.08 13.42 6.64
N SER A 179 18.16 12.16 6.21
CA SER A 179 18.35 11.82 4.80
C SER A 179 17.05 11.68 4.00
N GLN A 180 15.89 11.65 4.68
CA GLN A 180 14.57 11.41 4.10
C GLN A 180 14.44 10.02 3.44
N ARG A 181 15.33 9.10 3.80
CA ARG A 181 15.33 7.70 3.36
C ARG A 181 14.77 6.82 4.47
N GLY A 182 14.70 5.52 4.19
CA GLY A 182 14.30 4.57 5.21
C GLY A 182 14.80 3.17 4.94
N LEU A 183 14.25 2.24 5.71
CA LEU A 183 14.53 0.83 5.63
C LEU A 183 13.27 0.06 6.01
N GLU A 184 12.91 -0.95 5.24
CA GLU A 184 12.00 -2.01 5.67
C GLU A 184 12.81 -3.14 6.30
N PHE A 185 12.55 -3.47 7.56
CA PHE A 185 13.31 -4.47 8.30
C PHE A 185 13.04 -5.88 7.76
N ARG A 186 14.03 -6.78 7.89
CA ARG A 186 13.90 -8.19 7.48
C ARG A 186 13.05 -9.05 8.38
N TRP A 187 12.64 -8.54 9.52
CA TRP A 187 11.80 -9.27 10.45
C TRP A 187 10.44 -8.61 10.51
N SER A 188 9.39 -9.44 10.56
CA SER A 188 8.03 -9.02 10.81
C SER A 188 7.46 -9.89 11.93
N TYR A 189 6.54 -9.33 12.72
CA TYR A 189 5.72 -10.17 13.59
C TYR A 189 4.62 -10.81 12.74
N LEU A 190 4.61 -12.14 12.65
CA LEU A 190 3.71 -12.92 11.80
C LEU A 190 2.62 -13.56 12.66
N ALA A 191 1.37 -13.19 12.42
CA ALA A 191 0.23 -13.56 13.27
C ALA A 191 0.03 -15.08 13.36
N HIS A 192 0.20 -15.80 12.25
CA HIS A 192 0.04 -17.27 12.20
C HIS A 192 1.09 -18.04 13.01
N ARG A 193 2.20 -17.39 13.39
CA ARG A 193 3.26 -17.98 14.23
C ARG A 193 3.23 -17.49 15.66
N ASP A 194 2.42 -16.47 15.95
CA ASP A 194 2.51 -15.69 17.19
C ASP A 194 3.98 -15.31 17.51
N GLY A 195 4.70 -14.82 16.50
CA GLY A 195 6.14 -14.62 16.63
C GLY A 195 6.80 -13.99 15.42
N LEU A 196 8.12 -13.77 15.55
CA LEU A 196 8.92 -13.18 14.49
C LEU A 196 9.19 -14.16 13.36
N GLY A 197 9.24 -13.63 12.14
CA GLY A 197 9.69 -14.35 10.96
C GLY A 197 10.21 -13.39 9.90
N LEU A 198 10.69 -13.96 8.80
CA LEU A 198 11.21 -13.18 7.68
C LEU A 198 10.08 -12.29 7.13
N THR A 199 10.36 -11.01 6.93
CA THR A 199 9.44 -10.06 6.33
C THR A 199 8.99 -10.56 4.96
N PRO A 200 7.69 -10.50 4.64
CA PRO A 200 7.19 -10.87 3.33
C PRO A 200 8.02 -10.27 2.19
N ASP A 201 8.32 -11.08 1.17
CA ASP A 201 9.15 -10.75 0.02
C ASP A 201 10.66 -10.59 0.30
N HIS A 202 11.14 -10.76 1.53
CA HIS A 202 12.56 -10.52 1.85
C HIS A 202 13.52 -11.67 1.51
N GLU A 203 13.00 -12.83 1.12
CA GLU A 203 13.77 -13.95 0.58
C GLU A 203 14.56 -13.56 -0.68
N ARG A 204 14.15 -12.50 -1.39
CA ARG A 204 14.86 -12.00 -2.59
C ARG A 204 16.09 -11.15 -2.29
N PHE A 205 16.29 -10.73 -1.03
CA PHE A 205 17.42 -9.90 -0.63
C PHE A 205 18.42 -10.71 0.20
N GLU A 206 18.94 -11.84 -0.28
CA GLU A 206 19.96 -12.60 0.47
C GLU A 206 21.35 -11.96 0.41
N ARG A 207 21.64 -11.21 -0.65
CA ARG A 207 22.89 -10.45 -0.81
C ARG A 207 22.72 -9.05 -0.26
N PHE A 208 23.72 -8.58 0.47
CA PHE A 208 23.73 -7.26 1.10
C PHE A 208 25.16 -6.81 1.40
N ASP A 209 25.35 -5.49 1.55
CA ASP A 209 26.56 -4.94 2.14
C ASP A 209 26.39 -4.75 3.67
N PRO A 210 27.10 -5.53 4.51
CA PRO A 210 26.99 -5.45 5.98
C PRO A 210 27.48 -4.11 6.55
N ALA A 211 28.28 -3.34 5.81
CA ALA A 211 28.74 -2.02 6.21
C ALA A 211 27.70 -0.91 5.99
N THR A 212 26.52 -1.26 5.44
CA THR A 212 25.44 -0.32 5.15
C THR A 212 24.14 -0.73 5.84
N ILE A 213 23.11 0.11 5.70
CA ILE A 213 21.76 -0.19 6.22
C ILE A 213 21.13 -1.44 5.60
N GLU A 214 21.64 -1.94 4.46
CA GLU A 214 21.21 -3.22 3.87
C GLU A 214 21.39 -4.41 4.82
N CYS A 215 22.29 -4.28 5.79
CA CYS A 215 22.47 -5.23 6.89
C CYS A 215 21.15 -5.54 7.60
N TYR A 216 20.26 -4.56 7.75
CA TYR A 216 19.01 -4.71 8.51
C TYR A 216 17.77 -4.98 7.63
N GLY A 217 17.89 -4.85 6.31
CA GLY A 217 16.78 -5.11 5.39
C GLY A 217 16.85 -4.38 4.06
N ARG A 218 15.68 -4.00 3.54
CA ARG A 218 15.53 -3.38 2.22
C ARG A 218 15.61 -1.86 2.34
N PRO A 219 16.65 -1.20 1.81
CA PRO A 219 16.72 0.26 1.81
C PRO A 219 15.57 0.85 1.00
N LEU A 220 15.02 1.95 1.50
CA LEU A 220 13.98 2.73 0.86
C LEU A 220 14.51 4.13 0.56
N ASP A 221 14.23 4.64 -0.63
CA ASP A 221 14.35 6.06 -0.92
C ASP A 221 13.11 6.82 -0.38
N ALA A 222 13.11 8.15 -0.53
CA ALA A 222 12.00 8.98 -0.05
C ALA A 222 10.65 8.61 -0.69
N ALA A 223 10.66 8.17 -1.96
CA ALA A 223 9.46 7.73 -2.64
C ALA A 223 8.94 6.40 -2.06
N GLY A 224 9.83 5.46 -1.76
CA GLY A 224 9.52 4.18 -1.13
C GLY A 224 8.90 4.35 0.26
N VAL A 225 9.50 5.19 1.12
CA VAL A 225 8.93 5.47 2.45
C VAL A 225 7.55 6.09 2.34
N ARG A 226 7.37 7.07 1.44
CA ARG A 226 6.06 7.69 1.20
C ARG A 226 5.03 6.71 0.64
N ALA A 227 5.44 5.78 -0.22
CA ALA A 227 4.53 4.78 -0.77
C ALA A 227 3.97 3.87 0.34
N CYS A 228 4.82 3.48 1.31
CA CYS A 228 4.39 2.75 2.50
C CYS A 228 3.38 3.58 3.32
N LEU A 229 3.73 4.81 3.68
CA LEU A 229 2.86 5.64 4.53
C LEU A 229 1.57 6.08 3.82
N ALA A 230 1.56 6.24 2.49
CA ALA A 230 0.40 6.68 1.71
C ALA A 230 -0.80 5.73 1.80
N CYS A 231 -0.53 4.43 1.96
CA CYS A 231 -1.56 3.41 2.09
C CYS A 231 -1.95 3.13 3.55
N HIS A 232 -1.04 3.41 4.49
CA HIS A 232 -1.18 3.07 5.89
C HIS A 232 -1.59 4.25 6.80
N THR A 233 -1.76 5.44 6.24
CA THR A 233 -2.13 6.65 6.98
C THR A 233 -3.34 7.34 6.37
N THR A 234 -4.00 8.16 7.17
CA THR A 234 -5.23 8.89 6.81
C THR A 234 -4.90 10.09 5.94
N MET A 235 -3.80 10.78 6.27
CA MET A 235 -3.35 11.94 5.54
C MET A 235 -1.82 12.01 5.58
N ASN A 236 -1.25 12.38 4.42
CA ASN A 236 0.18 12.42 4.19
C ASN A 236 0.57 13.85 3.76
N PRO A 237 1.69 14.40 4.26
CA PRO A 237 2.17 15.70 3.83
C PRO A 237 2.57 15.65 2.34
N PRO A 238 2.44 16.79 1.62
CA PRO A 238 2.85 16.86 0.23
C PRO A 238 4.37 16.60 0.08
N PRO A 239 4.84 16.22 -1.14
CA PRO A 239 6.22 15.78 -1.36
C PRO A 239 7.30 16.80 -0.96
N GLU A 240 6.98 18.10 -0.95
CA GLU A 240 7.93 19.16 -0.61
C GLU A 240 8.19 19.31 0.90
N LEU A 241 7.35 18.68 1.74
CA LEU A 241 7.55 18.65 3.19
C LEU A 241 8.35 17.42 3.60
N PRO A 242 9.14 17.47 4.69
CA PRO A 242 9.87 16.31 5.17
C PRO A 242 8.92 15.16 5.58
N ILE A 243 9.42 13.95 5.48
CA ILE A 243 8.89 12.76 6.13
C ILE A 243 9.27 12.88 7.61
N ARG A 244 8.29 13.26 8.43
CA ARG A 244 8.42 13.42 9.87
C ARG A 244 7.15 12.92 10.54
N ASP A 245 7.30 12.18 11.62
CA ASP A 245 6.21 11.41 12.22
C ASP A 245 5.00 12.27 12.68
N ASP A 246 5.23 13.52 13.09
CA ASP A 246 4.18 14.46 13.52
C ASP A 246 3.36 15.04 12.35
N LEU A 247 3.75 14.80 11.09
CA LEU A 247 3.06 15.32 9.91
C LEU A 247 2.06 14.33 9.31
N TYR A 248 2.01 13.10 9.82
CA TYR A 248 1.11 12.04 9.35
C TYR A 248 -0.01 11.79 10.36
N ILE A 249 -1.21 11.54 9.85
CA ILE A 249 -2.32 11.03 10.65
C ILE A 249 -2.31 9.51 10.51
N ALA A 250 -1.89 8.81 11.57
CA ALA A 250 -1.75 7.36 11.58
C ALA A 250 -3.05 6.62 11.25
N ASN A 251 -2.92 5.37 10.81
CA ASN A 251 -3.98 4.45 10.41
C ASN A 251 -4.85 4.94 9.24
N VAL A 252 -5.70 4.08 8.71
CA VAL A 252 -6.72 4.43 7.71
C VAL A 252 -8.03 4.73 8.46
N GLY A 253 -8.19 5.99 8.85
CA GLY A 253 -9.35 6.51 9.57
C GLY A 253 -10.53 6.87 8.67
N CYS A 254 -11.60 7.38 9.28
CA CYS A 254 -12.85 7.73 8.60
C CYS A 254 -12.60 8.69 7.42
N GLU A 255 -11.77 9.69 7.66
CA GLU A 255 -11.50 10.78 6.72
C GLU A 255 -10.59 10.36 5.56
N ARG A 256 -9.99 9.15 5.60
CA ARG A 256 -9.22 8.60 4.47
C ARG A 256 -10.11 8.24 3.29
N CYS A 257 -11.31 7.74 3.59
CA CYS A 257 -12.32 7.31 2.61
C CYS A 257 -13.36 8.40 2.35
N HIS A 258 -13.78 9.13 3.39
CA HIS A 258 -14.82 10.17 3.28
C HIS A 258 -14.26 11.57 2.95
N GLY A 259 -12.93 11.73 2.95
CA GLY A 259 -12.24 13.01 2.86
C GLY A 259 -12.30 13.80 4.18
N PRO A 260 -11.77 15.02 4.24
CA PRO A 260 -11.84 15.87 5.43
C PRO A 260 -13.30 16.25 5.75
N ARG A 261 -13.75 16.09 7.01
CA ARG A 261 -15.15 16.23 7.43
C ARG A 261 -15.38 17.19 8.60
N LYS A 262 -14.41 18.02 9.01
CA LYS A 262 -14.62 18.98 10.12
C LYS A 262 -15.83 19.90 9.93
N LYS A 263 -16.00 20.47 8.73
CA LYS A 263 -17.18 21.28 8.41
C LYS A 263 -18.48 20.49 8.55
N HIS A 264 -18.47 19.21 8.19
CA HIS A 264 -19.64 18.36 8.35
C HIS A 264 -20.00 18.12 9.80
N VAL A 265 -19.03 17.82 10.66
CA VAL A 265 -19.24 17.69 12.11
C VAL A 265 -19.86 18.98 12.68
N GLN A 266 -19.26 20.14 12.39
CA GLN A 266 -19.75 21.44 12.87
C GLN A 266 -21.17 21.78 12.41
N MET A 267 -21.52 21.41 11.18
CA MET A 267 -22.88 21.60 10.65
C MET A 267 -23.86 20.59 11.24
N ALA A 268 -23.43 19.34 11.47
CA ALA A 268 -24.25 18.30 12.07
C ALA A 268 -24.66 18.63 13.51
N GLU A 269 -23.77 19.23 14.31
CA GLU A 269 -24.07 19.74 15.66
C GLU A 269 -25.21 20.78 15.67
N GLN A 270 -25.45 21.45 14.54
CA GLN A 270 -26.50 22.44 14.35
C GLN A 270 -27.74 21.87 13.64
N GLY A 271 -27.77 20.55 13.37
CA GLY A 271 -28.84 19.90 12.61
C GLY A 271 -28.78 20.16 11.09
N LEU A 272 -27.64 20.62 10.57
CA LEU A 272 -27.44 21.05 9.17
C LEU A 272 -26.45 20.14 8.40
N ALA A 273 -26.30 18.87 8.81
CA ALA A 273 -25.32 17.93 8.27
C ALA A 273 -25.34 17.84 6.73
N GLU A 274 -26.53 17.90 6.12
CA GLU A 274 -26.76 17.81 4.67
C GLU A 274 -26.18 19.01 3.88
N GLN A 275 -25.94 20.14 4.53
CA GLN A 275 -25.33 21.33 3.91
C GLN A 275 -23.81 21.18 3.70
N ALA A 276 -23.22 20.12 4.27
CA ALA A 276 -21.81 19.78 4.13
C ALA A 276 -21.64 18.43 3.42
N GLN A 277 -21.86 18.44 2.11
CA GLN A 277 -21.70 17.27 1.25
C GLN A 277 -20.27 16.70 1.30
N PRO A 278 -20.10 15.37 1.20
CA PRO A 278 -18.78 14.75 1.23
C PRO A 278 -17.98 15.08 -0.04
N LEU A 279 -16.66 15.20 0.12
CA LEU A 279 -15.75 15.41 -1.00
C LEU A 279 -15.68 14.15 -1.87
N VAL A 280 -15.68 12.98 -1.23
CA VAL A 280 -15.73 11.68 -1.88
C VAL A 280 -17.19 11.24 -1.99
N GLN A 281 -17.64 11.01 -3.21
CA GLN A 281 -19.02 10.66 -3.53
C GLN A 281 -19.06 9.20 -4.00
N PHE A 282 -19.72 8.34 -3.23
CA PHE A 282 -19.88 6.90 -3.53
C PHE A 282 -21.14 6.63 -4.37
N ASN A 283 -21.30 7.37 -5.46
CA ASN A 283 -22.55 7.39 -6.24
C ASN A 283 -22.63 6.23 -7.26
N ASP A 284 -21.49 5.64 -7.61
CA ASP A 284 -21.39 4.55 -8.56
C ASP A 284 -20.23 3.61 -8.20
N ALA A 285 -20.19 2.43 -8.82
CA ALA A 285 -19.14 1.46 -8.55
C ALA A 285 -17.75 1.94 -8.98
N THR A 286 -17.64 2.79 -10.00
CA THR A 286 -16.34 3.29 -10.47
C THR A 286 -15.69 4.17 -9.42
N SER A 287 -16.44 5.15 -8.90
CA SER A 287 -16.02 6.03 -7.81
C SER A 287 -15.74 5.25 -6.52
N TYR A 288 -16.57 4.26 -6.20
CA TYR A 288 -16.35 3.38 -5.05
C TYR A 288 -15.03 2.60 -5.16
N MET A 289 -14.86 1.85 -6.26
CA MET A 289 -13.67 1.04 -6.48
C MET A 289 -12.41 1.90 -6.56
N ALA A 290 -12.50 3.12 -7.12
CA ALA A 290 -11.37 4.04 -7.19
C ALA A 290 -10.81 4.42 -5.82
N VAL A 291 -11.65 4.50 -4.77
CA VAL A 291 -11.18 4.75 -3.41
C VAL A 291 -10.39 3.56 -2.86
N CYS A 292 -10.95 2.35 -2.97
CA CYS A 292 -10.32 1.13 -2.49
C CYS A 292 -8.99 0.83 -3.22
N SER A 293 -8.96 1.04 -4.53
CA SER A 293 -7.80 0.79 -5.38
C SER A 293 -6.60 1.70 -5.10
N GLN A 294 -6.76 2.78 -4.32
CA GLN A 294 -5.62 3.60 -3.91
C GLN A 294 -4.60 2.81 -3.10
N CYS A 295 -5.07 1.81 -2.33
CA CYS A 295 -4.23 0.98 -1.47
C CYS A 295 -4.27 -0.50 -1.89
N HIS A 296 -5.46 -1.03 -2.18
CA HIS A 296 -5.64 -2.44 -2.53
C HIS A 296 -5.29 -2.77 -3.99
N ARG A 297 -4.93 -1.75 -4.78
CA ARG A 297 -4.44 -1.79 -6.16
C ARG A 297 -5.36 -2.47 -7.18
N ASP A 298 -5.39 -1.85 -8.35
CA ASP A 298 -6.01 -2.43 -9.55
C ASP A 298 -5.01 -2.46 -10.72
N ALA A 299 -5.52 -2.81 -11.91
CA ALA A 299 -4.72 -2.96 -13.13
C ALA A 299 -3.88 -1.73 -13.50
N ARG A 300 -4.23 -0.53 -13.01
CA ARG A 300 -3.47 0.70 -13.26
C ARG A 300 -2.18 0.79 -12.46
N SER A 301 -2.07 -0.03 -11.41
CA SER A 301 -1.06 0.14 -10.37
C SER A 301 -0.28 -1.13 -10.07
N VAL A 302 -0.73 -2.32 -10.46
CA VAL A 302 0.04 -3.58 -10.30
C VAL A 302 1.23 -3.63 -11.27
N SER A 303 2.28 -4.37 -10.91
CA SER A 303 3.42 -4.59 -11.80
C SER A 303 3.00 -5.46 -12.99
N PRO A 304 3.44 -5.16 -14.24
CA PRO A 304 3.24 -6.06 -15.38
C PRO A 304 3.87 -7.44 -15.19
N ASP A 305 4.95 -7.52 -14.40
CA ASP A 305 5.70 -8.75 -14.15
C ASP A 305 5.23 -9.48 -12.87
N ALA A 306 4.15 -9.01 -12.23
CA ALA A 306 3.63 -9.64 -11.02
C ALA A 306 3.11 -11.05 -11.31
N THR A 307 3.50 -12.00 -10.48
CA THR A 307 3.03 -13.38 -10.53
C THR A 307 1.56 -13.48 -10.08
N ALA A 308 0.89 -14.59 -10.42
CA ALA A 308 -0.48 -14.84 -9.97
C ALA A 308 -0.61 -14.80 -8.43
N ASN A 309 0.37 -15.36 -7.72
CA ASN A 309 0.42 -15.38 -6.26
C ASN A 309 0.56 -13.97 -5.66
N GLU A 310 1.42 -13.12 -6.25
CA GLU A 310 1.54 -11.72 -5.83
C GLU A 310 0.27 -10.91 -6.12
N LEU A 311 -0.45 -11.24 -7.19
CA LEU A 311 -1.68 -10.54 -7.59
C LEU A 311 -2.88 -10.90 -6.70
N ALA A 312 -2.90 -12.08 -6.08
CA ALA A 312 -4.00 -12.53 -5.23
C ALA A 312 -4.27 -11.60 -4.03
N ARG A 313 -3.24 -10.86 -3.55
CA ARG A 313 -3.38 -9.89 -2.45
C ARG A 313 -4.02 -8.56 -2.87
N PHE A 314 -4.22 -8.32 -4.18
CA PHE A 314 -4.81 -7.10 -4.72
C PHE A 314 -6.26 -7.35 -5.15
N GLN A 315 -7.18 -7.19 -4.21
CA GLN A 315 -8.58 -7.61 -4.37
C GLN A 315 -9.31 -6.88 -5.51
N PRO A 316 -9.17 -5.55 -5.69
CA PRO A 316 -9.75 -4.84 -6.82
C PRO A 316 -9.24 -5.36 -8.17
N TYR A 317 -7.95 -5.68 -8.28
CA TYR A 317 -7.38 -6.25 -9.51
C TYR A 317 -8.08 -7.55 -9.92
N GLY A 318 -8.28 -8.48 -8.97
CA GLY A 318 -8.99 -9.73 -9.24
C GLY A 318 -10.48 -9.51 -9.50
N LEU A 319 -11.15 -8.74 -8.64
CA LEU A 319 -12.60 -8.53 -8.72
C LEU A 319 -13.00 -7.92 -10.06
N GLN A 320 -12.28 -6.90 -10.53
CA GLN A 320 -12.58 -6.21 -11.79
C GLN A 320 -12.43 -7.10 -13.03
N ARG A 321 -11.76 -8.26 -12.91
CA ARG A 321 -11.60 -9.27 -13.97
C ARG A 321 -12.62 -10.41 -13.86
N SER A 322 -13.41 -10.43 -12.79
CA SER A 322 -14.38 -11.49 -12.52
C SER A 322 -15.67 -11.24 -13.30
N ARG A 323 -16.28 -12.31 -13.82
CA ARG A 323 -17.53 -12.18 -14.59
C ARG A 323 -18.66 -11.58 -13.76
N CYS A 324 -18.73 -11.90 -12.47
CA CYS A 324 -19.72 -11.30 -11.56
C CYS A 324 -19.60 -9.77 -11.46
N TYR A 325 -18.40 -9.21 -11.64
CA TYR A 325 -18.21 -7.77 -11.71
C TYR A 325 -18.56 -7.22 -13.09
N THR A 326 -18.01 -7.82 -14.16
CA THR A 326 -18.13 -7.29 -15.53
C THR A 326 -19.51 -7.45 -16.16
N GLU A 327 -20.32 -8.38 -15.66
CA GLU A 327 -21.65 -8.71 -16.20
C GLU A 327 -22.81 -8.21 -15.31
N SER A 328 -22.52 -7.51 -14.20
CA SER A 328 -23.57 -6.98 -13.30
C SER A 328 -23.99 -5.55 -13.69
N PRO A 329 -25.31 -5.24 -13.76
CA PRO A 329 -25.78 -3.87 -13.97
C PRO A 329 -25.29 -2.93 -12.86
N GLY A 330 -24.68 -1.79 -13.22
CA GLY A 330 -24.16 -0.81 -12.25
C GLY A 330 -22.83 -1.18 -11.60
N ASN A 331 -22.26 -2.35 -11.95
CA ASN A 331 -21.04 -3.00 -11.44
C ASN A 331 -21.01 -3.21 -9.91
N MET A 332 -20.57 -4.39 -9.47
CA MET A 332 -20.45 -4.69 -8.04
C MET A 332 -19.32 -3.87 -7.38
N THR A 333 -19.35 -3.74 -6.06
CA THR A 333 -18.28 -3.10 -5.27
C THR A 333 -17.78 -4.05 -4.19
N CYS A 334 -16.74 -3.65 -3.47
CA CYS A 334 -16.29 -4.38 -2.27
C CYS A 334 -17.43 -4.52 -1.23
N SER A 335 -18.27 -3.49 -1.10
CA SER A 335 -19.39 -3.48 -0.14
C SER A 335 -20.59 -4.32 -0.53
N THR A 336 -20.61 -4.85 -1.76
CA THR A 336 -21.59 -5.88 -2.12
C THR A 336 -21.43 -7.14 -1.26
N CYS A 337 -20.21 -7.43 -0.79
CA CYS A 337 -19.90 -8.65 -0.02
C CYS A 337 -19.38 -8.36 1.39
N HIS A 338 -18.68 -7.24 1.61
CA HIS A 338 -18.02 -6.92 2.87
C HIS A 338 -18.58 -5.65 3.51
N ASP A 339 -18.63 -5.59 4.83
CA ASP A 339 -18.80 -4.30 5.50
C ASP A 339 -17.48 -3.52 5.36
N PRO A 340 -17.46 -2.32 4.77
CA PRO A 340 -16.24 -1.52 4.63
C PRO A 340 -15.74 -0.94 5.97
N HIS A 341 -16.58 -0.92 7.00
CA HIS A 341 -16.22 -0.40 8.32
C HIS A 341 -15.71 -1.48 9.26
N ASP A 342 -16.16 -2.74 9.17
CA ASP A 342 -15.75 -3.78 10.12
C ASP A 342 -14.52 -4.59 9.67
N ALA A 343 -14.02 -5.44 10.55
CA ALA A 343 -13.14 -6.52 10.16
C ALA A 343 -13.80 -7.41 9.10
N VAL A 344 -13.00 -7.90 8.15
CA VAL A 344 -13.47 -8.87 7.17
C VAL A 344 -13.98 -10.11 7.90
N SER A 345 -15.26 -10.40 7.73
CA SER A 345 -15.91 -11.56 8.35
C SER A 345 -15.19 -12.86 7.97
N THR A 346 -14.97 -13.73 8.95
CA THR A 346 -14.46 -15.10 8.75
C THR A 346 -15.60 -16.12 8.58
N SER A 347 -16.87 -15.66 8.58
CA SER A 347 -18.04 -16.53 8.51
C SER A 347 -18.23 -17.11 7.10
N ARG A 348 -17.79 -18.36 6.91
CA ARG A 348 -17.97 -19.10 5.65
C ARG A 348 -19.43 -19.14 5.16
N PRO A 349 -20.44 -19.43 6.02
CA PRO A 349 -21.82 -19.43 5.58
C PRO A 349 -22.35 -18.06 5.15
N GLN A 350 -21.86 -16.96 5.76
CA GLN A 350 -22.25 -15.61 5.35
C GLN A 350 -21.75 -15.30 3.94
N HIS A 351 -20.50 -15.63 3.64
CA HIS A 351 -19.95 -15.40 2.29
C HIS A 351 -20.63 -16.26 1.23
N ILE A 352 -20.95 -17.52 1.54
CA ILE A 352 -21.75 -18.37 0.64
C ILE A 352 -23.12 -17.73 0.36
N ARG A 353 -23.78 -17.17 1.38
CA ARG A 353 -25.04 -16.44 1.20
C ARG A 353 -24.87 -15.22 0.29
N ASN A 354 -23.76 -14.49 0.37
CA ASN A 354 -23.49 -13.38 -0.54
C ASN A 354 -23.46 -13.85 -2.00
N CYS A 355 -22.80 -14.98 -2.30
CA CYS A 355 -22.81 -15.57 -3.64
C CYS A 355 -24.24 -15.94 -4.08
N GLN A 356 -25.01 -16.53 -3.17
CA GLN A 356 -26.38 -17.00 -3.42
C GLN A 356 -27.40 -15.87 -3.65
N GLN A 357 -27.07 -14.61 -3.37
CA GLN A 357 -27.94 -13.48 -3.74
C GLN A 357 -28.15 -13.41 -5.26
N CYS A 358 -27.15 -13.82 -6.04
CA CYS A 358 -27.23 -13.88 -7.51
C CYS A 358 -27.17 -15.33 -8.05
N HIS A 359 -26.47 -16.25 -7.38
CA HIS A 359 -26.28 -17.63 -7.81
C HIS A 359 -27.17 -18.61 -7.03
N GLN A 360 -28.42 -18.76 -7.45
CA GLN A 360 -29.36 -19.67 -6.80
C GLN A 360 -28.98 -21.15 -7.02
N PRO A 361 -29.23 -22.07 -6.07
CA PRO A 361 -28.76 -23.47 -6.10
C PRO A 361 -29.18 -24.35 -7.30
N ASN A 362 -29.93 -23.84 -8.28
CA ASN A 362 -30.50 -24.60 -9.40
C ASN A 362 -30.25 -23.97 -10.78
N THR A 363 -29.30 -23.05 -10.94
CA THR A 363 -29.07 -22.32 -12.21
C THR A 363 -27.87 -22.81 -13.05
N SER A 364 -27.12 -23.85 -12.64
CA SER A 364 -26.08 -24.46 -13.47
C SER A 364 -25.73 -25.87 -13.00
N HIS A 365 -25.71 -26.84 -13.92
CA HIS A 365 -25.50 -28.28 -13.61
C HIS A 365 -24.24 -28.90 -14.24
N ASP A 366 -23.47 -28.16 -15.05
CA ASP A 366 -22.26 -28.71 -15.69
C ASP A 366 -21.01 -28.00 -15.14
N CYS A 367 -20.54 -28.46 -13.98
CA CYS A 367 -19.16 -28.23 -13.59
C CYS A 367 -18.32 -29.41 -14.14
N PRO A 368 -17.32 -29.17 -15.00
CA PRO A 368 -16.46 -30.26 -15.50
C PRO A 368 -15.62 -30.89 -14.37
N GLN A 369 -15.46 -30.17 -13.25
CA GLN A 369 -14.86 -30.67 -12.02
C GLN A 369 -15.94 -31.30 -11.14
N LYS A 370 -15.70 -32.49 -10.62
CA LYS A 370 -16.56 -33.06 -9.55
C LYS A 370 -16.48 -32.11 -8.36
N PRO A 371 -17.54 -31.38 -7.99
CA PRO A 371 -17.43 -30.35 -6.97
C PRO A 371 -17.26 -31.01 -5.61
N THR A 372 -16.02 -31.11 -5.14
CA THR A 372 -15.74 -31.35 -3.72
C THR A 372 -15.39 -30.01 -3.10
N GLY A 373 -16.27 -29.49 -2.27
CA GLY A 373 -16.09 -28.22 -1.58
C GLY A 373 -17.24 -27.24 -1.80
N ASP A 374 -17.11 -26.04 -1.24
CA ASP A 374 -18.08 -24.95 -1.38
C ASP A 374 -17.70 -23.92 -2.45
N CYS A 375 -18.57 -22.93 -2.67
CA CYS A 375 -18.40 -21.88 -3.67
C CYS A 375 -17.03 -21.21 -3.61
N ILE A 376 -16.53 -20.91 -2.41
CA ILE A 376 -15.32 -20.12 -2.20
C ILE A 376 -14.08 -21.03 -2.32
N GLN A 377 -14.18 -22.31 -1.96
CA GLN A 377 -13.08 -23.27 -2.10
C GLN A 377 -12.68 -23.42 -3.57
N CYS A 378 -13.66 -23.45 -4.47
CA CYS A 378 -13.41 -23.55 -5.90
C CYS A 378 -13.20 -22.18 -6.56
N HIS A 379 -14.05 -21.19 -6.30
CA HIS A 379 -14.04 -19.96 -7.09
C HIS A 379 -13.15 -18.85 -6.51
N MET A 380 -12.70 -18.97 -5.26
CA MET A 380 -11.87 -17.98 -4.56
C MET A 380 -10.83 -18.71 -3.69
N PRO A 381 -9.99 -19.58 -4.28
CA PRO A 381 -9.04 -20.38 -3.51
C PRO A 381 -8.09 -19.48 -2.71
N ALA A 382 -7.63 -19.99 -1.56
CA ALA A 382 -6.54 -19.34 -0.85
C ALA A 382 -5.24 -19.58 -1.61
N VAL A 383 -4.55 -18.50 -1.97
CA VAL A 383 -3.29 -18.51 -2.69
C VAL A 383 -2.20 -18.01 -1.75
N GLU A 384 -1.18 -18.84 -1.55
CA GLU A 384 0.00 -18.48 -0.76
C GLU A 384 0.85 -17.47 -1.55
N TRP A 385 1.28 -16.41 -0.89
CA TRP A 385 2.12 -15.37 -1.50
C TRP A 385 3.57 -15.49 -1.03
N THR A 386 3.81 -15.35 0.28
CA THR A 386 5.13 -15.47 0.89
C THR A 386 4.99 -15.50 2.41
N ALA A 387 6.04 -15.94 3.10
CA ALA A 387 6.14 -15.99 4.57
C ALA A 387 4.96 -16.74 5.24
N GLY A 388 4.32 -17.70 4.56
CA GLY A 388 3.15 -18.41 5.06
C GLY A 388 1.86 -17.57 5.09
N ILE A 389 1.85 -16.41 4.42
CA ILE A 389 0.69 -15.56 4.26
C ILE A 389 -0.05 -15.96 2.97
N ALA A 390 -1.35 -16.15 3.08
CA ALA A 390 -2.23 -16.45 1.96
C ALA A 390 -3.42 -15.49 1.90
N PHE A 391 -3.93 -15.28 0.69
CA PHE A 391 -5.11 -14.47 0.41
C PHE A 391 -6.11 -15.26 -0.41
N HIS A 392 -7.40 -15.01 -0.22
CA HIS A 392 -8.41 -15.51 -1.15
C HIS A 392 -8.32 -14.74 -2.48
N ASP A 393 -8.17 -15.46 -3.59
CA ASP A 393 -8.14 -14.86 -4.93
C ASP A 393 -9.52 -14.24 -5.24
N HIS A 394 -9.53 -12.93 -5.46
CA HIS A 394 -10.74 -12.19 -5.84
C HIS A 394 -10.97 -12.18 -7.35
N TRP A 395 -10.15 -12.88 -8.14
CA TRP A 395 -10.51 -13.21 -9.52
C TRP A 395 -11.45 -14.42 -9.54
N ILE A 396 -12.71 -14.15 -9.18
CA ILE A 396 -13.79 -15.12 -9.00
C ILE A 396 -14.17 -15.75 -10.34
N ARG A 397 -13.81 -17.02 -10.53
CA ARG A 397 -14.03 -17.78 -11.77
C ARG A 397 -14.10 -19.28 -11.50
N THR A 398 -14.63 -20.05 -12.44
CA THR A 398 -14.48 -21.51 -12.41
C THR A 398 -13.00 -21.87 -12.64
N PRO A 399 -12.37 -22.71 -11.79
CA PRO A 399 -11.02 -23.20 -12.00
C PRO A 399 -10.88 -23.87 -13.37
N THR A 400 -9.74 -23.67 -14.03
CA THR A 400 -9.38 -24.49 -15.19
C THR A 400 -8.87 -25.87 -14.73
N ALA A 401 -8.71 -26.83 -15.64
CA ALA A 401 -8.23 -28.17 -15.26
C ALA A 401 -6.76 -28.20 -14.79
N ASP A 402 -6.03 -27.10 -14.99
CA ASP A 402 -4.61 -26.95 -14.64
C ASP A 402 -4.40 -26.11 -13.36
N GLU A 403 -5.50 -25.65 -12.73
CA GLU A 403 -5.57 -24.94 -11.43
C GLU A 403 -6.18 -25.85 -10.36
#